data_AF-A0A964FHX6-F1
#
_entry.id   AF-A0A964FHX6-F1
#
_cell.length_a   1.000
_cell.length_b   1.000
_cell.length_c   1.000
_cell.angle_alpha   90.00
_cell.angle_beta   90.00
_cell.angle_gamma   90.00
#
_symmetry.space_group_name_H-M   'P 1'
#
loop_
_entity.id
_entity.type
_entity.pdbx_description
1 polymer ?
#
loop_
_entity_poly.entity_id
_entity_poly.type
_entity_poly.pdbx_seq_one_letter_code
_entity_poly.pdbx_strand_id
1 'polypeptide(L)'
;MGNLTSSDVEIKALVAEHPDATLVELCELFAEKTGNWVSRAAMCRYLQKLELNRKKTWYSSQATTERVQKLTVEYWEKIKDIEPENKRVFG
;
A
#
# COMPACT_ATOMS: atom_id res chain seq x y z
N MET A 1 -0.44 15.06 -28.65
CA MET A 1 -0.31 14.33 -27.36
C MET A 1 1.00 14.75 -26.74
N GLY A 2 0.97 15.28 -25.52
CA GLY A 2 2.16 15.87 -24.87
C GLY A 2 3.14 14.80 -24.39
N ASN A 3 4.41 14.99 -24.74
CA ASN A 3 5.49 14.06 -24.45
C ASN A 3 5.96 14.29 -23.00
N LEU A 4 5.38 13.53 -22.07
CA LEU A 4 5.63 13.68 -20.64
C LEU A 4 6.88 12.89 -20.22
N THR A 5 8.06 13.31 -20.70
CA THR A 5 9.37 12.72 -20.34
C THR A 5 10.08 13.50 -19.23
N SER A 6 9.51 14.62 -18.77
CA SER A 6 10.16 15.53 -17.82
C SER A 6 9.65 15.44 -16.38
N SER A 7 8.67 14.58 -16.09
CA SER A 7 7.97 14.55 -14.79
C SER A 7 8.33 13.35 -13.90
N ASP A 8 9.30 12.54 -14.30
CA ASP A 8 9.74 11.38 -13.50
C ASP A 8 10.32 11.81 -12.14
N VAL A 9 11.01 12.96 -12.12
CA VAL A 9 11.59 13.55 -10.90
C VAL A 9 10.49 13.99 -9.94
N GLU A 10 9.43 14.59 -10.46
CA GLU A 10 8.31 15.11 -9.66
C GLU A 10 7.53 13.97 -9.01
N ILE A 11 7.23 12.91 -9.76
CA ILE A 11 6.53 11.72 -9.25
C ILE A 11 7.37 11.01 -8.19
N LYS A 12 8.68 10.85 -8.41
CA LYS A 12 9.58 10.25 -7.41
C LYS A 12 9.61 11.04 -6.10
N ALA A 13 9.69 12.37 -6.19
CA ALA A 13 9.65 13.23 -5.01
C ALA A 13 8.30 13.10 -4.28
N LEU A 14 7.18 13.10 -5.02
CA LEU A 14 5.84 12.98 -4.46
C LEU A 14 5.65 11.68 -3.68
N VAL A 15 6.09 10.55 -4.24
CA VAL A 15 5.97 9.22 -3.61
C VAL A 15 6.87 9.10 -2.38
N ALA A 16 8.03 9.76 -2.38
CA ALA A 16 8.93 9.78 -1.23
C ALA A 16 8.37 10.62 -0.07
N GLU A 17 7.73 11.75 -0.38
CA GLU A 17 7.12 12.66 0.60
C GLU A 17 5.80 12.11 1.16
N HIS A 18 5.03 11.37 0.36
CA HIS A 18 3.74 10.80 0.73
C HIS A 18 3.72 9.27 0.51
N PRO A 19 4.42 8.48 1.36
CA PRO A 19 4.58 7.04 1.15
C PRO A 19 3.27 6.24 1.29
N ASP A 20 2.26 6.79 1.98
CA ASP A 20 0.96 6.16 2.22
C ASP A 20 -0.16 6.73 1.33
N ALA A 21 0.17 7.65 0.41
CA ALA A 21 -0.82 8.23 -0.49
C ALA A 21 -1.43 7.16 -1.40
N THR A 22 -2.74 7.21 -1.52
CA THR A 22 -3.50 6.44 -2.49
C THR A 22 -3.23 6.94 -3.91
N LEU A 23 -3.59 6.13 -4.90
CA LEU A 23 -3.41 6.50 -6.31
C LEU A 23 -4.21 7.76 -6.71
N VAL A 24 -5.34 8.02 -6.04
CA VAL A 24 -6.18 9.22 -6.27
C VAL A 24 -5.48 10.45 -5.72
N GLU A 25 -5.02 10.39 -4.48
CA GLU A 25 -4.30 11.49 -3.82
C GLU A 25 -3.01 11.81 -4.59
N LEU A 26 -2.29 10.80 -5.10
CA LEU A 26 -1.12 11.03 -5.96
C LEU A 26 -1.49 11.79 -7.25
N CYS A 27 -2.64 11.52 -7.87
CA CYS A 27 -3.10 12.27 -9.04
C CYS A 27 -3.40 13.73 -8.70
N GLU A 28 -4.04 13.99 -7.57
CA GLU A 28 -4.38 15.33 -7.08
C GLU A 28 -3.12 16.13 -6.74
N LEU A 29 -2.25 15.57 -5.91
CA LEU A 29 -0.97 16.16 -5.52
C LEU A 29 -0.08 16.45 -6.74
N PHE A 30 -0.08 15.55 -7.73
CA PHE A 30 0.67 15.77 -8.98
C PHE A 30 0.08 16.92 -9.79
N ALA A 31 -1.25 17.04 -9.86
CA ALA A 31 -1.92 18.13 -10.55
C ALA A 31 -1.71 19.48 -9.85
N GLU A 32 -1.73 19.52 -8.51
CA GLU A 32 -1.40 20.71 -7.73
C GLU A 32 0.04 21.17 -7.98
N LYS A 33 0.99 20.22 -8.03
CA LYS A 33 2.41 20.52 -8.20
C LYS A 33 2.79 20.94 -9.62
N THR A 34 2.21 20.30 -10.64
CA THR A 34 2.62 20.47 -12.05
C THR A 34 1.61 21.26 -12.88
N GLY A 35 0.41 21.49 -12.37
CA GLY A 35 -0.72 22.04 -13.11
C GLY A 35 -1.34 21.08 -14.12
N ASN A 36 -0.83 19.84 -14.24
CA ASN A 36 -1.28 18.89 -15.25
C ASN A 36 -1.96 17.68 -14.61
N TRP A 37 -3.25 17.49 -14.94
CA TRP A 37 -4.01 16.34 -14.46
C TRP A 37 -3.61 15.04 -15.18
N VAL A 38 -3.48 13.97 -14.40
CA VAL A 38 -3.25 12.62 -14.92
C VAL A 38 -4.32 11.66 -14.39
N SER A 39 -4.85 10.83 -15.30
CA SER A 39 -5.79 9.78 -14.89
C SER A 39 -5.11 8.74 -13.99
N ARG A 40 -5.89 8.09 -13.11
CA ARG A 40 -5.43 6.97 -12.28
C ARG A 40 -4.69 5.88 -13.08
N ALA A 41 -5.20 5.53 -14.26
CA ALA A 41 -4.58 4.52 -15.11
C ALA A 41 -3.23 4.98 -15.66
N ALA A 42 -3.09 6.26 -16.01
CA ALA A 42 -1.81 6.83 -16.42
C ALA A 42 -0.82 6.87 -15.25
N MET A 43 -1.25 7.37 -14.08
CA MET A 43 -0.44 7.39 -12.86
C MET A 43 0.04 5.98 -12.49
N CYS A 44 -0.83 4.98 -12.54
CA CYS A 44 -0.46 3.58 -12.28
C CYS A 44 0.63 3.09 -13.23
N ARG A 45 0.48 3.34 -14.54
CA ARG A 45 1.51 2.98 -15.54
C ARG A 45 2.83 3.71 -15.30
N TYR A 46 2.80 4.98 -14.89
CA TYR A 46 4.02 5.72 -14.53
C TYR A 46 4.71 5.12 -13.32
N LEU A 47 3.98 4.87 -12.23
CA LEU A 47 4.53 4.23 -11.03
C LEU A 47 5.14 2.86 -11.33
N GLN A 48 4.50 2.06 -12.19
CA GLN A 48 5.04 0.78 -12.64
C GLN A 48 6.32 0.95 -13.46
N LYS A 49 6.34 1.87 -14.42
CA LYS A 49 7.51 2.16 -15.25
C LYS A 49 8.71 2.64 -14.41
N LEU A 50 8.44 3.37 -13.33
CA LEU A 50 9.46 3.89 -12.43
C LEU A 50 9.82 2.92 -11.29
N GLU A 51 9.25 1.71 -11.28
CA GLU A 51 9.43 0.69 -10.23
C GLU A 51 9.10 1.21 -8.81
N LEU A 52 8.14 2.14 -8.73
CA LEU A 52 7.64 2.74 -7.48
C LEU A 52 6.44 1.98 -6.90
N ASN A 53 6.08 0.83 -7.48
CA ASN A 53 4.96 0.01 -7.01
C ASN A 53 5.31 -0.71 -5.70
N ARG A 54 5.05 -0.06 -4.56
CA ARG A 54 5.28 -0.70 -3.27
C ARG A 54 4.21 -1.77 -3.00
N LYS A 55 4.66 -2.98 -2.68
CA LYS A 55 3.81 -3.99 -2.08
C LYS A 55 3.54 -3.58 -0.63
N LYS A 56 2.28 -3.25 -0.30
CA LYS A 56 1.90 -2.89 1.07
C LYS A 56 2.11 -4.11 1.97
N THR A 57 2.97 -4.00 2.97
CA THR A 57 3.02 -4.94 4.07
C THR A 57 1.94 -4.57 5.07
N TRP A 58 0.87 -5.35 5.13
CA TRP A 58 -0.26 -5.17 6.05
C TRP A 58 0.06 -5.48 7.52
N TYR A 59 1.33 -5.55 7.88
CA TYR A 59 1.73 -5.85 9.24
C TYR A 59 1.57 -4.59 10.10
N SER A 60 0.77 -4.67 11.15
CA SER A 60 0.77 -3.59 12.14
C SER A 60 2.15 -3.46 12.76
N SER A 61 2.57 -2.24 13.10
CA SER A 61 3.84 -2.01 13.82
C SER A 61 3.90 -2.78 15.15
N GLN A 62 2.75 -3.12 15.73
CA GLN A 62 2.66 -3.91 16.96
C GLN A 62 2.81 -5.42 16.75
N ALA A 63 2.68 -5.92 15.51
CA ALA A 63 2.68 -7.35 15.26
C ALA A 63 4.08 -8.00 15.42
N THR A 64 5.14 -7.19 15.53
CA THR A 64 6.48 -7.64 15.94
C THR A 64 6.71 -7.61 17.45
N THR A 65 5.78 -7.07 18.24
CA THR A 65 5.92 -7.05 19.71
C THR A 65 5.79 -8.45 20.28
N GLU A 66 6.60 -8.76 21.30
CA GLU A 66 6.57 -10.05 22.00
C GLU A 66 5.16 -10.40 22.49
N ARG A 67 4.43 -9.40 22.99
CA ARG A 67 3.04 -9.56 23.46
C ARG A 67 2.13 -10.08 22.34
N VAL A 68 2.15 -9.48 21.16
CA VAL A 68 1.28 -9.87 20.04
C VAL A 68 1.69 -11.22 19.46
N GLN A 69 2.99 -11.50 19.38
CA GLN A 69 3.48 -12.82 18.96
C GLN A 69 3.01 -13.91 19.91
N LYS A 70 3.12 -13.68 21.23
CA LYS A 70 2.66 -14.62 22.25
C LYS A 70 1.16 -14.85 22.19
N LEU A 71 0.36 -13.79 22.09
CA LEU A 71 -1.10 -13.88 21.93
C LEU A 71 -1.49 -14.67 20.68
N THR A 72 -0.74 -14.51 19.58
CA THR A 72 -0.97 -15.25 18.34
C THR A 72 -0.75 -16.74 18.57
N VAL A 73 0.37 -17.13 19.19
CA VAL A 73 0.68 -18.54 19.52
C VAL A 73 -0.38 -19.13 20.47
N GLU A 74 -0.69 -18.44 21.56
CA GLU A 74 -1.69 -18.87 22.56
C GLU A 74 -3.07 -19.07 21.93
N TYR A 75 -3.47 -18.20 21.00
CA TYR A 75 -4.71 -18.34 20.26
C TYR A 75 -4.72 -19.62 19.40
N TRP A 76 -3.67 -19.85 18.60
CA TRP A 76 -3.55 -21.04 17.77
C TRP A 76 -3.53 -22.34 18.58
N GLU A 77 -2.87 -22.34 19.75
CA GLU A 77 -2.91 -23.49 20.66
C GLU A 77 -4.30 -23.81 21.18
N LYS A 78 -5.11 -22.78 21.48
CA LYS A 78 -6.50 -22.95 21.93
C LYS A 78 -7.42 -23.49 20.85
N ILE A 79 -7.16 -23.14 19.59
CA ILE A 79 -8.03 -23.51 18.47
C ILE A 79 -7.54 -24.72 17.67
N LYS A 80 -6.40 -25.32 18.04
CA LYS A 80 -5.80 -26.44 17.30
C LYS A 80 -6.71 -27.66 17.25
N ASP A 81 -7.44 -27.91 18.34
CA ASP A 81 -8.31 -29.08 18.53
C ASP A 81 -9.77 -28.82 18.12
N ILE A 82 -10.08 -27.62 17.59
CA ILE A 82 -11.43 -27.28 17.13
C ILE A 82 -11.67 -27.89 15.74
N GLU A 83 -12.80 -28.58 15.58
CA GLU A 83 -13.23 -29.13 14.29
C GLU A 83 -13.37 -28.03 13.22
N PRO A 84 -12.97 -28.29 11.97
CA PRO A 84 -12.89 -27.27 10.91
C PRO A 84 -14.23 -26.59 10.58
N GLU A 85 -15.35 -27.25 10.82
CA GLU A 85 -16.70 -26.67 10.68
C GLU A 85 -17.00 -25.56 11.70
N ASN A 86 -16.43 -25.66 12.92
CA ASN A 86 -16.56 -24.66 13.97
C ASN A 86 -15.57 -23.49 13.84
N LYS A 87 -14.66 -23.54 12.85
CA LYS A 87 -13.68 -22.47 12.56
C LYS A 87 -14.23 -21.39 11.59
N ARG A 88 -15.37 -21.63 10.92
CA ARG A 88 -16.02 -20.66 10.03
C ARG A 88 -16.90 -19.68 10.81
N VAL A 89 -16.28 -18.78 11.57
CA VAL A 89 -17.01 -17.62 12.14
C VAL A 89 -16.31 -16.29 11.91
N PHE A 90 -15.11 -16.31 11.31
CA PHE A 90 -14.33 -15.11 11.01
C PHE A 90 -13.72 -15.25 9.62
N GLY A 91 -14.48 -14.89 8.60
CA GLY A 91 -14.04 -14.76 7.20
C GLY A 91 -14.67 -13.52 6.59
#